data_AF-A0A662DA64-F1
#
_entry.id   AF-A0A662DA64-F1
#
_cell.length_a   1.000
_cell.length_b   1.000
_cell.length_c   1.000
_cell.angle_alpha   90.00
_cell.angle_beta   90.00
_cell.angle_gamma   90.00
#
_symmetry.space_group_name_H-M   'P 1'
#
loop_
_entity.id
_entity.type
_entity.pdbx_description
1 polymer ?
#
loop_
_entity_poly.entity_id
_entity_poly.type
_entity_poly.pdbx_seq_one_letter_code
_entity_poly.pdbx_strand_id
1 'polypeptide(L)'
;MAGMTPQSERLSMLLSCYLDGALTPVELDEVVVALENDIGAIAEFRRLQEVRRTVRILPMLDVPLHLLPGEHLGEQLSAYLDGELATMEMPALNAHLDTCTDCRRELAELDRSRTAVRALPGLEPPGFLEVRREAAKEAKRGLRTALAVASGVAAVALAFTVGPFATETEPAAVSIVDLQSRHTAVASVPSSGIGVQISSSP
;
A
#
# COMPACT_ATOMS: atom_id res chain seq x y z
N MET A 1 9.16 39.81 -15.18
CA MET A 1 8.37 39.90 -13.93
C MET A 1 7.38 41.05 -14.09
N ALA A 2 6.31 40.85 -14.86
CA ALA A 2 5.29 41.89 -15.04
C ALA A 2 4.36 41.85 -13.82
N GLY A 3 4.33 42.94 -13.03
CA GLY A 3 3.43 43.05 -11.89
C GLY A 3 1.99 43.05 -12.37
N MET A 4 1.18 42.11 -11.88
CA MET A 4 -0.26 42.12 -12.10
C MET A 4 -0.84 43.38 -11.45
N THR A 5 -1.71 44.08 -12.19
CA THR A 5 -2.44 45.23 -11.64
C THR A 5 -3.53 44.70 -10.71
N PRO A 6 -3.93 45.48 -9.68
CA PRO A 6 -5.01 45.06 -8.76
C PRO A 6 -6.32 44.71 -9.48
N GLN A 7 -6.58 45.35 -10.62
CA GLN A 7 -7.74 45.07 -11.47
C GLN A 7 -7.64 43.70 -12.17
N SER A 8 -6.44 43.30 -12.62
CA SER A 8 -6.23 41.99 -13.23
C SER A 8 -6.37 40.84 -12.23
N GLU A 9 -5.96 41.05 -10.98
CA GLU A 9 -6.17 40.07 -9.90
C GLU A 9 -7.66 39.89 -9.59
N ARG A 10 -8.41 40.98 -9.44
CA ARG A 10 -9.86 40.92 -9.22
C ARG A 10 -10.55 40.16 -10.36
N LEU A 11 -10.23 40.48 -11.62
CA LEU A 11 -10.82 39.81 -12.77
C LEU A 11 -10.50 38.30 -12.76
N SER A 12 -9.25 37.92 -12.47
CA SER A 12 -8.86 36.50 -12.39
C SER A 12 -9.64 35.73 -11.33
N MET A 13 -9.87 36.35 -10.17
CA MET A 13 -10.68 35.80 -9.09
C MET A 13 -12.14 35.62 -9.53
N LEU A 14 -12.74 36.64 -10.14
CA LEU A 14 -14.11 36.58 -10.65
C LEU A 14 -14.30 35.52 -11.74
N LEU A 15 -13.34 35.37 -12.66
CA LEU A 15 -13.36 34.32 -13.68
C LEU A 15 -13.24 32.92 -13.07
N SER A 16 -12.47 32.77 -11.98
CA SER A 16 -12.46 31.50 -11.23
C SER A 16 -13.81 31.23 -10.56
N CYS A 17 -14.38 32.21 -9.85
CA CYS A 17 -15.70 32.09 -9.22
C CYS A 17 -16.81 31.80 -10.25
N TYR A 18 -16.71 32.34 -11.46
CA TYR A 18 -17.60 32.00 -12.56
C TYR A 18 -17.57 30.50 -12.88
N LEU A 19 -16.37 29.94 -13.02
CA LEU A 19 -16.18 28.53 -13.34
C LEU A 19 -16.59 27.60 -12.20
N ASP A 20 -16.60 28.09 -10.96
CA ASP A 20 -17.13 27.39 -9.77
C ASP A 20 -18.65 27.55 -9.59
N GLY A 21 -19.31 28.42 -10.36
CA GLY A 21 -20.73 28.73 -10.17
C GLY A 21 -21.03 29.52 -8.88
N ALA A 22 -20.04 30.24 -8.36
CA ALA A 22 -20.09 30.91 -7.05
C ALA A 22 -20.25 32.45 -7.15
N LEU A 23 -20.66 32.98 -8.30
CA LEU A 23 -20.86 34.42 -8.50
C LEU A 23 -22.21 34.92 -7.98
N THR A 24 -22.22 36.15 -7.48
CA THR A 24 -23.46 36.92 -7.31
C THR A 24 -23.95 37.48 -8.67
N PRO A 25 -25.24 37.87 -8.81
CA PRO A 25 -25.75 38.44 -10.06
C PRO A 25 -25.00 39.68 -10.54
N VAL A 26 -24.57 40.55 -9.61
CA VAL A 26 -23.84 41.78 -9.94
C VAL A 26 -22.43 41.47 -10.47
N GLU A 27 -21.77 40.48 -9.87
CA GLU A 27 -20.44 40.06 -10.31
C GLU A 27 -20.49 39.27 -11.63
N LEU A 28 -21.59 38.56 -11.88
CA LEU A 28 -21.83 37.91 -13.16
C LEU A 28 -21.91 38.93 -14.29
N ASP A 29 -22.63 40.03 -14.09
CA ASP A 29 -22.69 41.12 -15.07
C ASP A 29 -21.29 41.73 -15.32
N GLU A 30 -20.48 41.91 -14.27
CA GLU A 30 -19.09 42.38 -14.38
C GLU A 30 -18.24 41.45 -15.27
N VAL A 31 -18.36 40.12 -15.06
CA VAL A 31 -17.66 39.11 -15.86
C VAL A 31 -18.15 39.08 -17.31
N VAL A 32 -19.46 39.16 -17.55
CA VAL A 32 -20.02 39.16 -18.90
C VAL A 32 -19.53 40.38 -19.68
N VAL A 33 -19.60 41.57 -19.09
CA VAL A 33 -19.10 42.81 -19.71
C VAL A 33 -17.60 42.69 -20.01
N ALA A 34 -16.81 42.13 -19.11
CA ALA A 34 -15.38 41.93 -19.35
C ALA A 34 -15.12 40.94 -20.50
N LEU A 35 -15.85 39.82 -20.57
CA LEU A 35 -15.69 38.83 -21.64
C LEU A 35 -16.17 39.34 -23.01
N GLU A 36 -17.13 40.27 -23.05
CA GLU A 36 -17.59 40.88 -24.30
C GLU A 36 -16.61 41.93 -24.85
N ASN A 37 -15.95 42.68 -23.96
CA ASN A 37 -15.23 43.89 -24.34
C ASN A 37 -13.69 43.76 -24.24
N ASP A 38 -13.16 42.72 -23.60
CA ASP A 38 -11.72 42.52 -23.40
C ASP A 38 -11.23 41.15 -23.88
N ILE A 39 -10.38 41.16 -24.92
CA ILE A 39 -9.73 39.96 -25.46
C ILE A 39 -8.79 39.32 -24.42
N GLY A 40 -8.19 40.11 -23.51
CA GLY A 40 -7.38 39.62 -22.41
C GLY A 40 -8.17 38.77 -21.43
N ALA A 41 -9.39 39.21 -21.08
CA ALA A 41 -10.32 38.47 -20.24
C ALA A 41 -10.71 37.12 -20.86
N ILE A 42 -10.99 37.09 -22.18
CA ILE A 42 -11.29 35.85 -22.91
C ILE A 42 -10.10 34.88 -22.87
N ALA A 43 -8.88 35.39 -23.09
CA ALA A 43 -7.68 34.57 -23.08
C ALA A 43 -7.43 33.94 -21.70
N GLU A 44 -7.61 34.72 -20.63
CA GLU A 44 -7.46 34.23 -19.26
C GLU A 44 -8.53 33.21 -18.88
N PHE A 45 -9.78 33.46 -19.28
CA PHE A 45 -10.87 32.53 -19.10
C PHE A 45 -10.61 31.17 -19.76
N ARG A 46 -10.09 31.17 -21.00
CA ARG A 46 -9.72 29.93 -21.71
C ARG A 46 -8.59 29.17 -21.00
N ARG A 47 -7.59 29.88 -20.47
CA ARG A 47 -6.51 29.25 -19.67
C ARG A 47 -7.08 28.57 -18.44
N LEU A 48 -7.94 29.26 -17.70
CA LEU A 48 -8.60 28.70 -16.51
C LEU A 48 -9.46 27.47 -16.85
N GLN A 49 -10.18 27.50 -17.97
CA GLN A 49 -10.94 26.35 -18.48
C GLN A 49 -10.03 25.18 -18.85
N GLU A 50 -8.91 25.42 -19.51
CA GLU A 50 -7.95 24.37 -19.90
C GLU A 50 -7.33 23.69 -18.68
N VAL A 51 -6.91 24.48 -17.69
CA VAL A 51 -6.39 23.95 -16.41
C VAL A 51 -7.44 23.08 -15.72
N ARG A 52 -8.67 23.57 -15.55
CA ARG A 52 -9.74 22.82 -14.89
C ARG A 52 -10.17 21.57 -15.67
N ARG A 53 -10.21 21.66 -17.00
CA ARG A 53 -10.48 20.50 -17.86
C ARG A 53 -9.41 19.44 -17.66
N THR A 54 -8.14 19.84 -17.60
CA THR A 54 -7.00 18.96 -17.35
C THR A 54 -7.14 18.27 -16.01
N VAL A 55 -7.47 19.01 -14.95
CA VAL A 55 -7.73 18.44 -13.61
C VAL A 55 -8.91 17.45 -13.64
N ARG A 56 -9.99 17.75 -14.38
CA ARG A 56 -11.17 16.89 -14.47
C ARG A 56 -10.93 15.57 -15.22
N ILE A 57 -10.00 15.56 -16.18
CA ILE A 57 -9.62 14.35 -16.94
C ILE A 57 -8.47 13.58 -16.30
N LEU A 58 -7.87 14.11 -15.22
CA LEU A 58 -6.99 13.29 -14.42
C LEU A 58 -7.81 12.07 -13.98
N PRO A 59 -7.29 10.83 -14.17
CA PRO A 59 -7.94 9.67 -13.59
C PRO A 59 -8.16 10.00 -12.12
N MET A 60 -9.37 9.75 -11.62
CA MET A 60 -9.71 9.88 -10.19
C MET A 60 -8.52 9.32 -9.43
N LEU A 61 -7.69 10.22 -8.89
CA LEU A 61 -6.64 9.83 -7.97
C LEU A 61 -7.46 9.40 -6.77
N ASP A 62 -7.67 8.09 -6.61
CA ASP A 62 -8.00 7.53 -5.32
C ASP A 62 -7.05 8.21 -4.35
N VAL A 63 -7.59 9.12 -3.53
CA VAL A 63 -6.80 10.05 -2.74
C VAL A 63 -5.88 9.18 -1.90
N PRO A 64 -4.57 9.13 -2.20
CA PRO A 64 -3.75 8.09 -1.62
C PRO A 64 -3.61 8.38 -0.12
N LEU A 65 -3.54 7.32 0.69
CA LEU A 65 -3.50 7.31 2.16
C LEU A 65 -2.60 8.36 2.85
N HIS A 66 -1.59 8.86 2.15
CA HIS A 66 -0.72 9.94 2.62
C HIS A 66 -1.40 11.32 2.85
N LEU A 67 -2.67 11.50 2.45
CA LEU A 67 -3.40 12.78 2.56
C LEU A 67 -4.46 12.84 3.67
N LEU A 68 -4.70 11.74 4.41
CA LEU A 68 -5.65 11.71 5.53
C LEU A 68 -4.91 11.67 6.88
N PRO A 69 -4.60 12.84 7.48
CA PRO A 69 -4.05 12.89 8.82
C PRO A 69 -5.12 12.50 9.85
N GLY A 70 -4.91 11.38 10.54
CA GLY A 70 -5.62 11.06 11.80
C GLY A 70 -6.65 9.92 11.75
N GLU A 71 -6.82 9.23 10.64
CA GLU A 71 -7.70 8.05 10.59
C GLU A 71 -6.95 6.75 10.90
N HIS A 72 -7.63 5.85 11.62
CA HIS A 72 -7.15 4.52 11.98
C HIS A 72 -7.22 3.60 10.75
N LEU A 73 -6.15 2.87 10.45
CA LEU A 73 -5.92 2.21 9.15
C LEU A 73 -6.50 0.78 9.02
N GLY A 74 -7.64 0.47 9.65
CA GLY A 74 -8.14 -0.91 9.78
C GLY A 74 -8.24 -1.70 8.46
N GLU A 75 -8.89 -1.14 7.43
CA GLU A 75 -9.02 -1.79 6.12
C GLU A 75 -7.67 -2.01 5.43
N GLN A 76 -6.76 -1.04 5.55
CA GLN A 76 -5.44 -1.09 4.93
C GLN A 76 -4.53 -2.10 5.62
N LEU A 77 -4.69 -2.34 6.92
CA LEU A 77 -3.97 -3.40 7.64
C LEU A 77 -4.36 -4.80 7.10
N SER A 78 -5.65 -5.01 6.81
CA SER A 78 -6.10 -6.26 6.19
C SER A 78 -5.55 -6.38 4.76
N ALA A 79 -5.67 -5.33 3.94
CA ALA A 79 -5.13 -5.31 2.58
C ALA A 79 -3.61 -5.54 2.56
N TYR A 80 -2.88 -5.00 3.54
CA TYR A 80 -1.45 -5.24 3.73
C TYR A 80 -1.16 -6.71 4.03
N LEU A 81 -1.91 -7.35 4.94
CA LEU A 81 -1.72 -8.75 5.26
C LEU A 81 -2.01 -9.65 4.04
N ASP A 82 -3.03 -9.33 3.26
CA ASP A 82 -3.44 -10.08 2.08
C ASP A 82 -2.59 -9.81 0.83
N GLY A 83 -1.72 -8.80 0.89
CA GLY A 83 -0.82 -8.42 -0.21
C GLY A 83 -1.52 -7.64 -1.32
N GLU A 84 -2.67 -7.05 -1.00
CA GLU A 84 -3.49 -6.25 -1.91
C GLU A 84 -3.19 -4.74 -1.78
N LEU A 85 -2.39 -4.33 -0.79
CA LEU A 85 -1.96 -2.95 -0.63
C LEU A 85 -1.02 -2.52 -1.77
N ALA A 86 -1.27 -1.35 -2.36
CA ALA A 86 -0.42 -0.85 -3.45
C ALA A 86 0.99 -0.53 -2.94
N THR A 87 2.00 -0.75 -3.79
CA THR A 87 3.42 -0.53 -3.42
C THR A 87 3.71 0.92 -3.02
N MET A 88 2.98 1.89 -3.58
CA MET A 88 3.09 3.32 -3.25
C MET A 88 2.54 3.68 -1.85
N GLU A 89 1.70 2.82 -1.25
CA GLU A 89 1.05 3.06 0.05
C GLU A 89 1.88 2.51 1.21
N MET A 90 2.79 1.58 0.93
CA MET A 90 3.69 0.95 1.91
C MET A 90 4.48 1.94 2.79
N PRO A 91 5.10 3.02 2.25
CA PRO A 91 5.87 3.95 3.08
C PRO A 91 4.99 4.72 4.07
N ALA A 92 3.77 5.07 3.67
CA ALA A 92 2.82 5.79 4.53
C ALA A 92 2.28 4.90 5.64
N LEU A 93 1.94 3.66 5.32
CA LEU A 93 1.54 2.66 6.32
C LEU A 93 2.65 2.45 7.35
N ASN A 94 3.91 2.28 6.90
CA ASN A 94 5.05 2.10 7.81
C ASN A 94 5.23 3.32 8.73
N ALA A 95 5.17 4.55 8.20
CA ALA A 95 5.29 5.77 9.00
C ALA A 95 4.15 5.91 10.04
N HIS A 96 2.93 5.51 9.69
CA HIS A 96 1.82 5.47 10.63
C HIS A 96 2.03 4.40 11.70
N LEU A 97 2.47 3.20 11.30
CA LEU A 97 2.77 2.11 12.23
C LEU A 97 3.95 2.42 13.15
N ASP A 98 4.85 3.34 12.81
CA ASP A 98 5.90 3.82 13.72
C ASP A 98 5.32 4.69 14.85
N THR A 99 4.27 5.46 14.56
CA THR A 99 3.71 6.45 15.50
C THR A 99 2.47 5.95 16.25
N CYS A 100 1.68 5.06 15.67
CA CYS A 100 0.39 4.59 16.21
C CYS A 100 0.49 3.21 16.85
N THR A 101 0.37 3.13 18.18
CA THR A 101 0.34 1.87 18.94
C THR A 101 -0.89 1.02 18.67
N ASP A 102 -2.04 1.65 18.45
CA ASP A 102 -3.31 0.94 18.24
C ASP A 102 -3.33 0.19 16.92
N CYS A 103 -2.89 0.81 15.83
CA CYS A 103 -2.73 0.13 14.54
C CYS A 103 -1.74 -1.05 14.61
N ARG A 104 -0.65 -0.93 15.39
CA ARG A 104 0.27 -2.06 15.60
C ARG A 104 -0.38 -3.23 16.32
N ARG A 105 -1.20 -2.93 17.34
CA ARG A 105 -1.94 -3.93 18.11
C ARG A 105 -2.97 -4.65 17.24
N GLU A 106 -3.75 -3.89 16.47
CA GLU A 106 -4.74 -4.43 15.54
C GLU A 106 -4.09 -5.30 14.47
N LEU A 107 -2.99 -4.84 13.86
CA LEU A 107 -2.23 -5.63 12.87
C LEU A 107 -1.80 -7.00 13.43
N ALA A 108 -1.32 -7.02 14.68
CA ALA A 108 -0.93 -8.26 15.34
C ALA A 108 -2.13 -9.17 15.70
N GLU A 109 -3.31 -8.61 15.93
CA GLU A 109 -4.54 -9.37 16.14
C GLU A 109 -5.09 -9.98 14.84
N LEU A 110 -5.08 -9.21 13.75
CA LEU A 110 -5.44 -9.68 12.42
C LEU A 110 -4.49 -10.80 11.94
N ASP A 111 -3.17 -10.63 12.12
CA ASP A 111 -2.20 -11.66 11.73
C ASP A 111 -2.35 -12.96 12.53
N ARG A 112 -2.64 -12.87 13.84
CA ARG A 112 -2.95 -14.04 14.69
C ARG A 112 -4.20 -14.76 14.20
N SER A 113 -5.26 -14.03 13.91
CA SER A 113 -6.52 -14.58 13.40
C SER A 113 -6.30 -15.30 12.07
N ARG A 114 -5.59 -14.66 11.14
CA ARG A 114 -5.23 -15.23 9.84
C ARG A 114 -4.38 -16.49 9.98
N THR A 115 -3.40 -16.48 10.88
CA THR A 115 -2.53 -17.64 11.16
C THR A 115 -3.34 -18.80 11.74
N ALA A 116 -4.27 -18.53 12.66
CA ALA A 116 -5.14 -19.55 13.24
C ALA A 116 -6.05 -20.20 12.18
N VAL A 117 -6.64 -19.41 11.28
CA VAL A 117 -7.43 -19.92 10.15
C VAL A 117 -6.58 -20.80 9.23
N ARG A 118 -5.35 -20.37 8.93
CA ARG A 118 -4.41 -21.15 8.09
C ARG A 118 -3.89 -22.43 8.74
N ALA A 119 -3.95 -22.53 10.06
CA ALA A 119 -3.55 -23.72 10.81
C ALA A 119 -4.65 -24.79 10.88
N LEU A 120 -5.87 -24.48 10.42
CA LEU A 120 -6.95 -25.46 10.32
C LEU A 120 -6.54 -26.61 9.38
N PRO A 121 -6.96 -27.85 9.69
CA PRO A 121 -6.68 -28.99 8.82
C PRO A 121 -7.23 -28.72 7.41
N GLY A 122 -6.36 -28.88 6.41
CA GLY A 122 -6.72 -28.65 5.02
C GLY A 122 -7.85 -29.57 4.57
N LEU A 123 -8.79 -29.03 3.81
CA LEU A 123 -9.71 -29.85 3.01
C LEU A 123 -8.90 -30.53 1.92
N GLU A 124 -9.02 -31.85 1.80
CA GLU A 124 -8.41 -32.60 0.70
C GLU A 124 -8.93 -32.03 -0.63
N PRO A 125 -8.08 -31.46 -1.49
CA PRO A 125 -8.52 -30.95 -2.77
C PRO A 125 -9.03 -32.14 -3.61
N PRO A 126 -10.15 -32.00 -4.34
CA PRO A 126 -10.63 -33.07 -5.21
C PRO A 126 -9.57 -33.45 -6.23
N GLY A 127 -9.42 -34.75 -6.52
CA GLY A 127 -8.27 -35.32 -7.25
C GLY A 127 -7.98 -34.78 -8.66
N PHE A 128 -8.85 -33.95 -9.23
CA PHE A 128 -8.57 -33.23 -10.47
C PHE A 128 -7.70 -31.96 -10.26
N LEU A 129 -7.49 -31.54 -9.01
CA LEU A 129 -6.64 -30.41 -8.61
C LEU A 129 -5.27 -30.84 -8.07
N GLU A 130 -4.81 -32.06 -8.39
CA GLU A 130 -3.47 -32.53 -8.00
C GLU A 130 -2.38 -31.67 -8.68
N VAL A 131 -1.98 -30.59 -8.01
CA VAL A 131 -0.81 -29.81 -8.37
C VAL A 131 0.42 -30.60 -7.92
N ARG A 132 1.15 -31.20 -8.87
CA ARG A 132 2.47 -31.82 -8.63
C ARG A 132 3.45 -30.79 -8.06
N ARG A 133 3.56 -30.73 -6.74
CA ARG A 133 4.64 -30.02 -6.04
C ARG A 133 5.77 -31.02 -5.80
N GLU A 134 6.63 -31.20 -6.80
CA GLU A 134 7.89 -31.93 -6.64
C GLU A 134 8.70 -31.28 -5.50
N ALA A 135 8.97 -32.07 -4.47
CA ALA A 135 9.50 -31.60 -3.20
C ALA A 135 11.01 -31.27 -3.32
N ALA A 136 11.34 -30.00 -3.50
CA ALA A 136 12.71 -29.48 -3.38
C ALA A 136 13.23 -29.44 -1.92
N LYS A 137 12.98 -30.49 -1.12
CA LYS A 137 13.35 -30.56 0.30
C LYS A 137 14.57 -31.44 0.60
N GLU A 138 15.03 -32.27 -0.33
CA GLU A 138 16.09 -33.25 -0.01
C GLU A 138 17.53 -32.69 -0.13
N ALA A 139 17.78 -31.73 -1.02
CA ALA A 139 19.15 -31.24 -1.28
C ALA A 139 19.79 -30.45 -0.12
N LYS A 140 19.00 -29.88 0.80
CA LYS A 140 19.53 -28.99 1.86
C LYS A 140 19.93 -29.70 3.16
N ARG A 141 19.55 -30.97 3.36
CA ARG A 141 19.86 -31.72 4.60
C ARG A 141 21.32 -32.22 4.64
N GLY A 142 21.89 -32.62 3.50
CA GLY A 142 23.26 -33.16 3.43
C GLY A 142 24.36 -32.10 3.65
N LEU A 143 24.11 -30.85 3.26
CA LEU A 143 25.10 -29.78 3.39
C LEU A 143 25.21 -29.25 4.84
N ARG A 144 24.10 -29.29 5.61
CA ARG A 144 24.06 -28.83 7.00
C ARG A 144 24.70 -29.81 7.98
N THR A 145 24.61 -31.12 7.73
CA THR A 145 25.27 -32.14 8.56
C THR A 145 26.77 -32.18 8.31
N ALA A 146 27.24 -31.90 7.09
CA ALA A 146 28.67 -31.85 6.76
C ALA A 146 29.41 -30.69 7.46
N LEU A 147 28.76 -29.52 7.65
CA LEU A 147 29.35 -28.38 8.36
C LEU A 147 29.29 -28.49 9.90
N ALA A 148 28.44 -29.35 10.45
CA ALA A 148 28.32 -29.52 11.91
C ALA A 148 29.42 -30.42 12.52
N VAL A 149 30.13 -31.22 11.71
CA VAL A 149 31.19 -32.13 12.20
C VAL A 149 32.57 -31.43 12.30
N ALA A 150 32.74 -30.26 11.70
CA ALA A 150 34.02 -29.53 11.69
C ALA A 150 34.25 -28.59 12.89
N SER A 151 33.30 -28.45 13.83
CA SER A 151 33.43 -27.58 15.03
C SER A 151 33.32 -28.34 16.36
N GLY A 152 33.74 -29.61 16.38
CA GLY A 152 33.51 -30.53 17.50
C GLY A 152 34.62 -30.69 18.55
N VAL A 153 35.66 -29.83 18.65
CA VAL A 153 36.77 -30.07 19.62
C VAL A 153 37.18 -28.86 20.49
N ALA A 154 36.41 -27.76 20.57
CA ALA A 154 36.86 -26.59 21.37
C ALA A 154 35.89 -26.03 22.42
N ALA A 155 34.73 -26.65 22.71
CA ALA A 155 33.78 -26.10 23.69
C ALA A 155 33.13 -27.14 24.62
N VAL A 156 33.88 -28.16 25.05
CA VAL A 156 33.49 -28.99 26.21
C VAL A 156 34.22 -28.45 27.45
N ALA A 157 33.86 -27.24 27.87
CA ALA A 157 34.09 -26.73 29.22
C ALA A 157 33.35 -25.39 29.33
N LEU A 158 32.46 -25.26 30.32
CA LEU A 158 31.70 -24.04 30.70
C LEU A 158 30.37 -23.79 29.97
N ALA A 159 29.36 -24.64 30.18
CA ALA A 159 27.96 -24.19 30.10
C ALA A 159 26.99 -25.13 30.86
N PHE A 160 27.38 -25.62 32.05
CA PHE A 160 26.54 -26.50 32.86
C PHE A 160 26.26 -25.92 34.25
N THR A 161 25.80 -24.66 34.37
CA THR A 161 25.42 -24.10 35.69
C THR A 161 24.38 -22.97 35.66
N VAL A 162 23.40 -22.93 34.75
CA VAL A 162 22.13 -22.20 35.02
C VAL A 162 20.97 -22.91 34.32
N GLY A 163 20.03 -23.44 35.09
CA GLY A 163 18.81 -24.08 34.60
C GLY A 163 17.84 -23.08 33.97
N PRO A 164 16.83 -23.57 33.21
CA PRO A 164 15.91 -22.71 32.49
C PRO A 164 14.91 -22.13 33.48
N PHE A 165 15.01 -20.83 33.76
CA PHE A 165 13.84 -20.10 34.21
C PHE A 165 13.03 -19.77 32.96
N ALA A 166 11.90 -20.46 32.83
CA ALA A 166 10.83 -20.08 31.94
C ALA A 166 10.35 -18.69 32.37
N THR A 167 10.84 -17.66 31.67
CA THR A 167 10.15 -16.39 31.63
C THR A 167 9.04 -16.55 30.61
N GLU A 168 7.79 -16.47 31.06
CA GLU A 168 6.65 -16.20 30.18
C GLU A 168 7.02 -15.00 29.32
N THR A 169 7.29 -15.27 28.05
CA THR A 169 7.56 -14.25 27.05
C THR A 169 6.27 -13.49 26.86
N GLU A 170 6.18 -12.33 27.53
CA GLU A 170 5.33 -11.20 27.16
C GLU A 170 5.27 -11.12 25.63
N PRO A 171 4.08 -11.04 24.99
CA PRO A 171 3.96 -11.20 23.56
C PRO A 171 4.83 -10.14 22.89
N ALA A 172 5.93 -10.60 22.30
CA ALA A 172 6.86 -9.75 21.58
C ALA A 172 6.02 -8.96 20.58
N ALA A 173 6.04 -7.63 20.72
CA ALA A 173 5.44 -6.73 19.76
C ALA A 173 5.89 -7.19 18.37
N VAL A 174 4.93 -7.65 17.56
CA VAL A 174 5.21 -8.12 16.21
C VAL A 174 5.86 -6.97 15.48
N SER A 175 7.17 -7.08 15.22
CA SER A 175 7.91 -6.01 14.59
C SER A 175 7.52 -5.94 13.11
N ILE A 176 7.33 -4.74 12.59
CA ILE A 176 6.97 -4.51 11.18
C ILE A 176 7.96 -5.20 10.24
N VAL A 177 9.25 -5.22 10.63
CA VAL A 177 10.33 -5.89 9.89
C VAL A 177 10.10 -7.40 9.75
N ASP A 178 9.59 -8.06 10.80
CA ASP A 178 9.27 -9.49 10.76
C ASP A 178 8.12 -9.77 9.77
N LEU A 179 7.05 -8.97 9.80
CA LEU A 179 5.92 -9.10 8.86
C LEU A 179 6.35 -8.85 7.41
N GLN A 180 7.17 -7.82 7.16
CA GLN A 180 7.72 -7.55 5.82
C GLN A 180 8.60 -8.69 5.30
N SER A 181 9.40 -9.33 6.17
CA SER A 181 10.23 -10.47 5.78
C SER A 181 9.38 -11.68 5.33
N ARG A 182 8.22 -11.91 5.97
CA ARG A 182 7.27 -12.96 5.58
C ARG A 182 6.58 -12.64 4.25
N HIS A 183 6.26 -11.36 4.00
CA HIS A 183 5.60 -10.92 2.77
C HIS A 183 6.52 -11.06 1.53
N THR A 184 7.77 -10.64 1.65
CA THR A 184 8.76 -10.73 0.56
C THR A 184 9.06 -12.16 0.15
N ALA A 185 9.02 -13.12 1.10
CA ALA A 185 9.22 -14.54 0.81
C ALA A 185 8.13 -15.13 -0.12
N VAL A 186 6.90 -14.62 -0.08
CA VAL A 186 5.79 -15.07 -0.93
C VAL A 186 5.82 -14.44 -2.32
N ALA A 187 6.20 -13.15 -2.41
CA ALA A 187 6.26 -12.42 -3.68
C ALA A 187 7.31 -12.97 -4.67
N SER A 188 8.29 -13.74 -4.20
CA SER A 188 9.39 -14.27 -5.02
C SER A 188 9.09 -15.57 -5.79
N VAL A 189 7.84 -16.04 -5.85
CA VAL A 189 7.48 -17.16 -6.75
C VAL A 189 7.17 -16.58 -8.14
N PRO A 190 8.03 -16.78 -9.17
CA PRO A 190 7.72 -16.32 -10.52
C PRO A 190 6.44 -17.03 -11.01
N SER A 191 5.39 -16.25 -11.23
CA SER A 191 4.20 -16.66 -11.97
C SER A 191 4.60 -16.85 -13.44
N SER A 192 5.15 -18.01 -13.77
CA SER A 192 5.27 -18.44 -15.16
C SER A 192 3.88 -18.91 -15.60
N GLY A 193 3.25 -18.11 -16.45
CA GLY A 193 1.89 -18.30 -16.95
C GLY A 193 1.66 -19.71 -17.51
N ILE A 194 0.66 -20.39 -16.95
CA ILE A 194 0.14 -21.65 -17.46
C ILE A 194 -0.95 -21.30 -18.47
N GLY A 195 -0.60 -21.41 -19.77
CA GLY A 195 -1.57 -21.35 -20.85
C GLY A 195 -2.45 -22.60 -20.82
N VAL A 196 -3.73 -22.43 -20.48
CA VAL A 196 -4.74 -23.48 -20.56
C VAL A 196 -5.20 -23.59 -22.02
N GLN A 197 -4.71 -24.62 -22.72
CA GLN A 197 -5.23 -25.03 -24.02
C GLN A 197 -6.37 -26.03 -23.77
N ILE A 198 -7.61 -25.60 -23.99
CA ILE A 198 -8.79 -26.47 -23.94
C ILE A 198 -8.94 -27.08 -25.34
N SER A 199 -8.48 -28.32 -25.52
CA SER A 199 -8.76 -29.09 -26.74
C SER A 199 -10.12 -29.78 -26.59
N SER A 200 -11.13 -29.24 -27.25
CA SER A 200 -12.38 -29.95 -27.52
C SER A 200 -12.17 -30.85 -28.74
N SER A 201 -12.49 -32.14 -28.62
CA SER A 201 -12.58 -33.07 -29.75
C SER A 201 -13.92 -33.81 -29.72
N PRO A 202 -14.41 -34.26 -30.88
CA PRO A 202 -15.84 -34.32 -31.25
C PRO A 202 -16.61 -35.52 -30.70
#